data_AF-A0A1H4NXC7-F1
#
_entry.id   AF-A0A1H4NXC7-F1
#
_cell.length_a   1.000
_cell.length_b   1.000
_cell.length_c   1.000
_cell.angle_alpha   90.00
_cell.angle_beta   90.00
_cell.angle_gamma   90.00
#
_symmetry.space_group_name_H-M   'P 1'
#
loop_
_entity.id
_entity.type
_entity.pdbx_description
1 polymer ?
#
loop_
_entity_poly.entity_id
_entity_poly.type
_entity_poly.pdbx_seq_one_letter_code
_entity_poly.pdbx_strand_id
1 'polypeptide(L)'
;MSGVTLDSAWAVPGFVPVGADGQAKTVGVEPVTIEEPEALNKTKTLVRHDANGFITQVILEAARPMDEISKSFTEAGIDHILYDGPVDIKEAYIDLSKDPPEVLPKPEIAITGDIRPIKADGVDALHLTVQPEKCTVYVWYDNKLVHQEDVTDGAIEFAIDQPGTFRVTIVAGHPYQVGAFDVVAQ
;
A
#
# COMPACT_ATOMS: atom_id res chain seq x y z
N MET A 1 -2.55 44.24 38.15
CA MET A 1 -1.77 44.73 36.99
C MET A 1 -0.67 43.70 36.78
N SER A 2 -0.72 42.78 35.82
CA SER A 2 -1.26 42.79 34.46
C SER A 2 -2.21 41.61 34.20
N GLY A 3 -3.38 41.91 33.65
CA GLY A 3 -4.31 40.90 33.14
C GLY A 3 -3.96 40.47 31.72
N VAL A 4 -4.30 39.23 31.41
CA VAL A 4 -4.68 38.80 30.06
C VAL A 4 -5.98 38.04 30.21
N THR A 5 -7.04 38.66 29.72
CA THR A 5 -8.39 38.11 29.56
C THR A 5 -8.38 37.15 28.37
N LEU A 6 -8.66 35.87 28.60
CA LEU A 6 -8.94 34.93 27.50
C LEU A 6 -10.37 35.21 26.99
N ASP A 7 -10.44 35.52 25.69
CA ASP A 7 -11.66 35.85 24.96
C ASP A 7 -12.75 34.78 25.13
N SER A 8 -13.94 35.23 25.52
CA SER A 8 -15.15 34.41 25.68
C SER A 8 -15.84 34.15 24.33
N ALA A 9 -15.13 33.50 23.40
CA ALA A 9 -15.63 33.27 22.04
C ALA A 9 -16.02 31.80 21.73
N TRP A 10 -16.05 30.90 22.72
CA TRP A 10 -16.34 29.47 22.52
C TRP A 10 -17.43 28.93 23.45
N ALA A 11 -18.56 29.66 23.56
CA ALA A 11 -19.77 29.12 24.17
C ALA A 11 -20.45 28.14 23.19
N VAL A 12 -20.22 26.84 23.35
CA VAL A 12 -20.98 25.78 22.68
C VAL A 12 -22.31 25.59 23.42
N PRO A 13 -23.47 25.54 22.74
CA PRO A 13 -24.74 25.26 23.39
C PRO A 13 -24.69 23.86 24.03
N GLY A 14 -24.83 23.80 25.37
CA GLY A 14 -24.97 22.55 26.11
C GLY A 14 -23.85 22.20 27.09
N PHE A 15 -22.79 23.01 27.21
CA PHE A 15 -21.74 22.76 28.21
C PHE A 15 -21.77 23.82 29.33
N VAL A 16 -22.31 23.46 30.49
CA VAL A 16 -22.19 24.24 31.73
C VAL A 16 -21.20 23.50 32.64
N PRO A 17 -20.02 24.07 32.96
CA PRO A 17 -19.16 23.49 33.99
C PRO A 17 -19.85 23.63 35.35
N VAL A 18 -20.11 22.48 35.97
CA VAL A 18 -20.78 22.36 37.28
C VAL A 18 -19.83 22.84 38.38
N GLY A 19 -20.27 23.82 39.19
CA GLY A 19 -19.53 24.22 40.39
C GLY A 19 -20.05 25.46 41.13
N ALA A 20 -21.28 25.40 41.65
CA ALA A 20 -21.68 26.04 42.92
C ALA A 20 -23.13 25.65 43.27
N ASP A 21 -23.27 24.79 44.28
CA ASP A 21 -24.43 24.57 45.16
C ASP A 21 -25.86 24.61 44.57
N GLY A 22 -26.47 23.43 44.45
CA GLY A 22 -27.91 23.30 44.29
C GLY A 22 -28.36 21.87 44.06
N GLN A 23 -28.88 21.22 45.11
CA GLN A 23 -29.47 19.88 45.05
C GLN A 23 -30.59 19.77 44.00
N ALA A 24 -30.54 18.75 43.14
CA ALA A 24 -31.74 18.25 42.46
C ALA A 24 -31.62 16.75 42.11
N LYS A 25 -32.41 15.97 42.85
CA LYS A 25 -32.99 14.63 42.62
C LYS A 25 -32.40 13.71 41.53
N THR A 26 -31.89 12.58 42.02
CA THR A 26 -31.87 11.27 41.35
C THR A 26 -33.25 10.83 40.87
N VAL A 27 -33.40 10.60 39.57
CA VAL A 27 -34.44 9.74 38.99
C VAL A 27 -33.72 8.75 38.08
N GLY A 28 -33.88 7.46 38.39
CA GLY A 28 -33.14 6.38 37.75
C GLY A 28 -33.49 6.20 36.28
N VAL A 29 -32.45 5.90 35.50
CA VAL A 29 -32.54 5.07 34.30
C VAL A 29 -31.36 4.11 34.44
N GLU A 30 -31.61 2.81 34.33
CA GLU A 30 -30.54 1.79 34.26
C GLU A 30 -29.49 2.24 33.24
N PRO A 31 -28.19 1.99 33.45
CA PRO A 31 -27.22 2.28 32.41
C PRO A 31 -27.62 1.46 31.20
N VAL A 32 -28.14 2.14 30.17
CA VAL A 32 -28.21 1.58 28.83
C VAL A 32 -26.75 1.32 28.50
N THR A 33 -26.37 0.04 28.51
CA THR A 33 -25.18 -0.40 27.81
C THR A 33 -25.47 -0.05 26.37
N ILE A 34 -25.05 1.14 25.96
CA ILE A 34 -24.92 1.46 24.54
C ILE A 34 -23.82 0.48 24.14
N GLU A 35 -24.23 -0.66 23.58
CA GLU A 35 -23.34 -1.42 22.72
C GLU A 35 -22.77 -0.38 21.76
N GLU A 36 -21.47 -0.09 21.91
CA GLU A 36 -20.73 0.60 20.86
C GLU A 36 -21.18 -0.07 19.57
N PRO A 37 -21.73 0.67 18.60
CA PRO A 37 -22.07 0.02 17.35
C PRO A 37 -20.76 -0.58 16.87
N GLU A 38 -20.68 -1.91 16.83
CA GLU A 38 -19.78 -2.66 15.97
C GLU A 38 -20.18 -2.32 14.53
N ALA A 39 -20.08 -1.04 14.15
CA ALA A 39 -20.02 -0.59 12.80
C ALA A 39 -18.59 -0.88 12.32
N LEU A 40 -18.25 -2.17 12.28
CA LEU A 40 -17.53 -2.74 11.14
C LEU A 40 -18.43 -2.54 9.91
N ASN A 41 -18.67 -1.27 9.53
CA ASN A 41 -19.03 -0.91 8.18
C ASN A 41 -17.78 -1.24 7.37
N LYS A 42 -17.67 -2.50 6.95
CA LYS A 42 -16.69 -2.90 5.96
C LYS A 42 -17.02 -2.08 4.72
N THR A 43 -16.28 -1.00 4.49
CA THR A 43 -16.40 -0.19 3.28
C THR A 43 -16.21 -1.13 2.11
N LYS A 44 -17.31 -1.47 1.42
CA LYS A 44 -17.26 -2.27 0.21
C LYS A 44 -16.53 -1.48 -0.85
N THR A 45 -15.44 -2.05 -1.36
CA THR A 45 -14.60 -1.45 -2.38
C THR A 45 -14.86 -2.15 -3.70
N LEU A 46 -15.15 -1.39 -4.74
CA LEU A 46 -15.26 -1.95 -6.08
C LEU A 46 -13.92 -1.82 -6.79
N VAL A 47 -13.37 -2.96 -7.18
CA VAL A 47 -12.03 -3.05 -7.78
C VAL A 47 -12.17 -3.48 -9.22
N ARG A 48 -11.74 -2.63 -10.15
CA ARG A 48 -11.65 -3.00 -11.57
C ARG A 48 -10.27 -3.56 -11.84
N HIS A 49 -10.22 -4.57 -12.69
CA HIS A 49 -8.98 -5.20 -13.10
C HIS A 49 -8.98 -5.46 -14.61
N ASP A 50 -7.80 -5.76 -15.14
CA ASP A 50 -7.65 -6.26 -16.51
C ASP A 50 -7.73 -7.81 -16.55
N ALA A 51 -7.50 -8.36 -17.74
CA ALA A 51 -7.51 -9.80 -17.99
C ALA A 51 -6.36 -10.58 -17.31
N ASN A 52 -5.34 -9.89 -16.77
CA ASN A 52 -4.22 -10.49 -16.07
C ASN A 52 -4.32 -10.34 -14.54
N GLY A 53 -5.37 -9.67 -14.04
CA GLY A 53 -5.55 -9.40 -12.63
C GLY A 53 -4.87 -8.12 -12.15
N PHE A 54 -4.38 -7.28 -13.06
CA PHE A 54 -3.83 -5.97 -12.71
C PHE A 54 -4.97 -5.02 -12.34
N ILE A 55 -4.90 -4.43 -11.15
CA ILE A 55 -5.90 -3.47 -10.68
C ILE A 55 -5.77 -2.17 -11.45
N THR A 56 -6.81 -1.79 -12.17
CA THR A 56 -6.85 -0.56 -12.99
C THR A 56 -7.53 0.60 -12.27
N GLN A 57 -8.46 0.30 -11.36
CA GLN A 57 -9.20 1.31 -10.61
C GLN A 57 -9.74 0.74 -9.30
N VAL A 58 -9.68 1.56 -8.24
CA VAL A 58 -10.29 1.27 -6.93
C VAL A 58 -11.33 2.36 -6.64
N ILE A 59 -12.56 1.96 -6.34
CA ILE A 59 -13.67 2.86 -6.02
C ILE A 59 -14.06 2.61 -4.56
N LEU A 60 -13.76 3.59 -3.71
CA LEU A 60 -13.98 3.53 -2.26
C LEU A 60 -15.32 4.14 -1.85
N GLU A 61 -15.79 5.15 -2.60
CA GLU A 61 -17.02 5.88 -2.33
C GLU A 61 -17.74 6.20 -3.64
N ALA A 62 -19.08 6.07 -3.63
CA ALA A 62 -19.91 6.39 -4.78
C ALA A 62 -21.27 6.91 -4.33
N ALA A 63 -21.93 7.68 -5.19
CA ALA A 63 -23.27 8.22 -4.93
C ALA A 63 -24.37 7.13 -4.90
N ARG A 64 -24.09 5.95 -5.45
CA ARG A 64 -24.99 4.79 -5.46
C ARG A 64 -24.37 3.66 -4.63
N PRO A 65 -25.18 2.75 -4.04
CA PRO A 65 -24.66 1.58 -3.34
C PRO A 65 -23.72 0.75 -4.21
N MET A 66 -22.61 0.29 -3.63
CA MET A 66 -21.57 -0.42 -4.38
C MET A 66 -22.08 -1.72 -5.01
N ASP A 67 -23.00 -2.41 -4.34
CA ASP A 67 -23.67 -3.61 -4.86
C ASP A 67 -24.49 -3.33 -6.14
N GLU A 68 -25.12 -2.16 -6.27
CA GLU A 68 -25.87 -1.79 -7.48
C GLU A 68 -24.94 -1.45 -8.63
N ILE A 69 -23.81 -0.80 -8.33
CA ILE A 69 -22.76 -0.51 -9.31
C ILE A 69 -22.16 -1.82 -9.82
N SER A 70 -21.86 -2.76 -8.92
CA SER A 70 -21.35 -4.10 -9.28
C SER A 70 -22.30 -4.82 -10.24
N LYS A 71 -23.60 -4.86 -9.93
CA LYS A 71 -24.61 -5.45 -10.86
C LYS A 71 -24.59 -4.78 -12.23
N SER A 72 -24.55 -3.44 -12.25
CA SER A 72 -24.49 -2.67 -13.51
C SER A 72 -23.22 -2.99 -14.32
N PHE A 73 -22.10 -3.25 -13.65
CA PHE A 73 -20.84 -3.62 -14.30
C PHE A 73 -20.89 -5.06 -14.84
N THR A 74 -21.51 -6.00 -14.11
CA THR A 74 -21.77 -7.36 -14.61
C THR A 74 -22.61 -7.32 -15.88
N GLU A 75 -23.69 -6.54 -15.89
CA GLU A 75 -24.56 -6.38 -17.07
C GLU A 75 -23.84 -5.75 -18.27
N ALA A 76 -22.89 -4.85 -18.00
CA ALA A 76 -22.05 -4.22 -19.02
C ALA A 76 -20.83 -5.05 -19.46
N GLY A 77 -20.60 -6.22 -18.85
CA GLY A 77 -19.43 -7.06 -19.12
C GLY A 77 -18.10 -6.42 -18.70
N ILE A 78 -18.11 -5.62 -17.65
CA ILE A 78 -16.92 -4.97 -17.10
C ILE A 78 -16.31 -5.86 -16.02
N ASP A 79 -15.05 -6.24 -16.20
CA ASP A 79 -14.29 -7.01 -15.22
C ASP A 79 -14.10 -6.22 -13.92
N HIS A 80 -14.64 -6.77 -12.83
CA HIS A 80 -14.57 -6.19 -11.51
C HIS A 80 -14.81 -7.23 -10.41
N ILE A 81 -14.41 -6.87 -9.20
CA ILE A 81 -14.79 -7.58 -7.98
C ILE A 81 -15.35 -6.58 -6.96
N LEU A 82 -16.21 -7.09 -6.09
CA LEU A 82 -16.68 -6.37 -4.92
C LEU A 82 -15.96 -6.94 -3.70
N TYR A 83 -15.13 -6.12 -3.05
CA TYR A 83 -14.26 -6.55 -1.96
C TYR A 83 -14.68 -5.89 -0.64
N ASP A 84 -14.73 -6.69 0.43
CA ASP A 84 -15.11 -6.24 1.76
C ASP A 84 -13.90 -5.70 2.53
N GLY A 85 -13.37 -4.56 2.11
CA GLY A 85 -12.24 -3.89 2.77
C GLY A 85 -11.52 -2.87 1.89
N PRO A 86 -10.54 -2.14 2.45
CA PRO A 86 -9.69 -1.24 1.68
C PRO A 86 -8.74 -2.04 0.76
N VAL A 87 -8.44 -1.47 -0.41
CA VAL A 87 -7.48 -2.04 -1.37
C VAL A 87 -6.49 -0.96 -1.79
N ASP A 88 -5.20 -1.22 -1.62
CA ASP A 88 -4.15 -0.39 -2.19
C ASP A 88 -3.76 -0.91 -3.58
N ILE A 89 -4.04 -0.10 -4.61
CA ILE A 89 -3.72 -0.42 -6.01
C ILE A 89 -2.23 -0.69 -6.25
N LYS A 90 -1.34 -0.15 -5.42
CA LYS A 90 0.11 -0.34 -5.55
C LYS A 90 0.56 -1.69 -4.99
N GLU A 91 -0.10 -2.16 -3.94
CA GLU A 91 0.33 -3.30 -3.13
C GLU A 91 -0.50 -4.57 -3.36
N ALA A 92 -1.59 -4.51 -4.13
CA ALA A 92 -2.47 -5.65 -4.36
C ALA A 92 -2.62 -6.02 -5.85
N TYR A 93 -3.08 -7.25 -6.09
CA TYR A 93 -3.51 -7.75 -7.38
C TYR A 93 -4.76 -8.62 -7.23
N ILE A 94 -5.41 -8.94 -8.35
CA ILE A 94 -6.53 -9.88 -8.40
C ILE A 94 -6.02 -11.24 -8.86
N ASP A 95 -6.16 -12.26 -8.03
CA ASP A 95 -5.87 -13.63 -8.39
C ASP A 95 -7.03 -14.25 -9.16
N LEU A 96 -6.92 -14.23 -10.49
CA LEU A 96 -7.90 -14.80 -11.42
C LEU A 96 -7.85 -16.33 -11.51
N SER A 97 -6.88 -16.99 -10.84
CA SER A 97 -6.82 -18.46 -10.81
C SER A 97 -7.81 -19.09 -9.82
N LYS A 98 -8.41 -18.27 -8.94
CA LYS A 98 -9.42 -18.69 -7.95
C LYS A 98 -10.84 -18.40 -8.45
N ASP A 99 -11.79 -19.19 -7.98
CA ASP A 99 -13.22 -19.01 -8.23
C ASP A 99 -14.01 -18.98 -6.90
N PRO A 100 -14.52 -17.82 -6.44
CA PRO A 100 -14.40 -16.50 -7.09
C PRO A 100 -12.97 -15.93 -7.03
N PRO A 101 -12.61 -14.96 -7.90
CA PRO A 101 -11.33 -14.26 -7.83
C PRO A 101 -11.14 -13.52 -6.50
N GLU A 102 -9.89 -13.43 -6.04
CA GLU A 102 -9.55 -12.84 -4.74
C GLU A 102 -8.57 -11.66 -4.86
N VAL A 103 -8.69 -10.67 -3.98
CA VAL A 103 -7.64 -9.64 -3.79
C VAL A 103 -6.54 -10.23 -2.93
N LEU A 104 -5.31 -10.25 -3.45
CA LEU A 104 -4.13 -10.70 -2.71
C LEU A 104 -3.04 -9.61 -2.73
N PRO A 105 -2.18 -9.56 -1.70
CA PRO A 105 -1.00 -8.70 -1.74
C PRO A 105 -0.04 -9.15 -2.82
N LYS A 106 0.63 -8.20 -3.47
CA LYS A 106 1.68 -8.49 -4.45
C LYS A 106 2.83 -9.23 -3.77
N PRO A 107 3.29 -10.37 -4.31
CA PRO A 107 4.43 -11.06 -3.75
C PRO A 107 5.71 -10.22 -3.90
N GLU A 108 6.56 -10.28 -2.89
CA GLU A 108 7.91 -9.73 -2.96
C GLU A 108 8.78 -10.52 -3.93
N ILE A 109 9.79 -9.85 -4.50
CA ILE A 109 10.85 -10.51 -5.25
C ILE A 109 11.85 -11.08 -4.25
N ALA A 110 12.11 -12.39 -4.32
CA ALA A 110 13.14 -13.01 -3.50
C ALA A 110 14.51 -12.81 -4.15
N ILE A 111 15.41 -12.13 -3.43
CA ILE A 111 16.80 -11.92 -3.85
C ILE A 111 17.69 -12.75 -2.93
N THR A 112 18.53 -13.59 -3.52
CA THR A 112 19.43 -14.49 -2.80
C THR A 112 20.87 -14.25 -3.25
N GLY A 113 21.80 -14.32 -2.30
CA GLY A 113 23.20 -13.96 -2.49
C GLY A 113 23.67 -12.98 -1.41
N ASP A 114 24.96 -12.64 -1.44
CA ASP A 114 25.57 -11.74 -0.45
C ASP A 114 25.67 -10.32 -1.03
N ILE A 115 24.86 -9.40 -0.51
CA ILE A 115 24.93 -7.98 -0.86
C ILE A 115 26.02 -7.35 0.00
N ARG A 116 27.21 -7.19 -0.59
CA ARG A 116 28.40 -6.65 0.06
C ARG A 116 29.02 -5.50 -0.73
N PRO A 117 29.90 -4.70 -0.12
CA PRO A 117 30.74 -3.79 -0.87
C PRO A 117 31.64 -4.55 -1.88
N ILE A 118 31.88 -3.93 -3.03
CA ILE A 118 32.77 -4.43 -4.08
C ILE A 118 33.86 -3.41 -4.42
N LYS A 119 34.93 -3.86 -5.08
CA LYS A 119 35.95 -2.96 -5.61
C LYS A 119 35.47 -2.24 -6.87
N ALA A 120 35.82 -0.97 -6.99
CA ALA A 120 35.61 -0.17 -8.20
C ALA A 120 36.71 -0.40 -9.25
N ASP A 121 37.07 -1.66 -9.53
CA ASP A 121 38.10 -2.05 -10.51
C ASP A 121 37.53 -2.76 -11.75
N GLY A 122 36.21 -2.96 -11.79
CA GLY A 122 35.52 -3.71 -12.85
C GLY A 122 35.79 -5.22 -12.83
N VAL A 123 36.51 -5.74 -11.83
CA VAL A 123 36.87 -7.16 -11.71
C VAL A 123 36.10 -7.83 -10.58
N ASP A 124 35.88 -7.13 -9.45
CA ASP A 124 35.02 -7.65 -8.38
C ASP A 124 33.54 -7.53 -8.75
N ALA A 125 32.84 -8.67 -8.82
CA ALA A 125 31.43 -8.75 -9.22
C ALA A 125 30.56 -9.38 -8.13
N LEU A 126 29.36 -8.82 -7.93
CA LEU A 126 28.29 -9.46 -7.16
C LEU A 126 27.54 -10.44 -8.06
N HIS A 127 27.28 -11.63 -7.51
CA HIS A 127 26.46 -12.65 -8.14
C HIS A 127 25.25 -12.87 -7.26
N LEU A 128 24.07 -12.57 -7.79
CA LEU A 128 22.79 -12.70 -7.10
C LEU A 128 21.86 -13.58 -7.93
N THR A 129 20.91 -14.22 -7.25
CA THR A 129 19.83 -14.97 -7.88
C THR A 129 18.49 -14.41 -7.44
N VAL A 130 17.61 -14.20 -8.40
CA VAL A 130 16.31 -13.56 -8.23
C VAL A 130 15.19 -14.52 -8.58
N GLN A 131 14.11 -14.48 -7.79
CA GLN A 131 12.84 -15.14 -8.10
C GLN A 131 11.71 -14.10 -8.05
N PRO A 132 10.91 -13.97 -9.14
CA PRO A 132 10.90 -14.80 -10.36
C PRO A 132 12.12 -14.54 -11.28
N GLU A 133 12.49 -15.56 -12.07
CA GLU A 133 13.70 -15.53 -12.93
C GLU A 133 13.66 -14.47 -14.04
N LYS A 134 12.46 -14.20 -14.57
CA LYS A 134 12.27 -13.20 -15.63
C LYS A 134 12.00 -11.83 -15.03
N CYS A 135 12.97 -10.94 -15.16
CA CYS A 135 12.88 -9.57 -14.65
C CYS A 135 13.74 -8.61 -15.47
N THR A 136 13.47 -7.31 -15.33
CA THR A 136 14.36 -6.26 -15.83
C THR A 136 15.09 -5.64 -14.65
N VAL A 137 16.40 -5.55 -14.76
CA VAL A 137 17.29 -4.93 -13.78
C VAL A 137 17.65 -3.53 -14.26
N TYR A 138 17.59 -2.56 -13.36
CA TYR A 138 18.07 -1.20 -13.59
C TYR A 138 19.06 -0.83 -12.50
N VAL A 139 20.18 -0.25 -12.91
CA VAL A 139 21.20 0.26 -12.00
C VAL A 139 21.26 1.76 -12.13
N TRP A 140 21.16 2.43 -10.99
CA TRP A 140 21.18 3.88 -10.89
C TRP A 140 22.39 4.35 -10.11
N TYR A 141 23.04 5.38 -10.61
CA TYR A 141 24.13 6.08 -9.94
C TYR A 141 23.85 7.58 -9.98
N ASP A 142 23.86 8.24 -8.81
CA ASP A 142 23.55 9.68 -8.71
C ASP A 142 22.24 10.06 -9.43
N ASN A 143 21.17 9.27 -9.19
CA ASN A 143 19.86 9.40 -9.82
C ASN A 143 19.83 9.30 -11.36
N LYS A 144 20.91 8.79 -11.99
CA LYS A 144 20.97 8.52 -13.42
C LYS A 144 20.97 7.03 -13.67
N LEU A 145 20.19 6.59 -14.64
CA LEU A 145 20.23 5.21 -15.12
C LEU A 145 21.57 4.99 -15.82
N VAL A 146 22.40 4.10 -15.30
CA VAL A 146 23.72 3.77 -15.84
C VAL A 146 23.75 2.40 -16.51
N HIS A 147 22.84 1.50 -16.14
CA HIS A 147 22.73 0.18 -16.74
C HIS A 147 21.28 -0.31 -16.70
N GLN A 148 20.88 -1.05 -17.73
CA GLN A 148 19.60 -1.73 -17.83
C GLN A 148 19.81 -3.06 -18.56
N GLU A 149 19.23 -4.12 -18.01
CA GLU A 149 19.32 -5.47 -18.58
C GLU A 149 18.01 -6.23 -18.37
N ASP A 150 17.59 -6.99 -19.38
CA ASP A 150 16.52 -7.98 -19.27
C ASP A 150 17.13 -9.35 -18.94
N VAL A 151 16.81 -9.85 -17.75
CA VAL A 151 17.32 -11.12 -17.21
C VAL A 151 16.27 -12.21 -17.43
N THR A 152 16.69 -13.36 -17.94
CA THR A 152 15.78 -14.46 -18.29
C THR A 152 15.89 -15.70 -17.41
N ASP A 153 16.99 -15.85 -16.67
CA ASP A 153 17.34 -17.02 -15.85
C ASP A 153 17.48 -16.68 -14.35
N GLY A 154 17.14 -15.45 -13.96
CA GLY A 154 17.24 -14.95 -12.60
C GLY A 154 18.66 -14.69 -12.10
N ALA A 155 19.69 -14.92 -12.92
CA ALA A 155 21.08 -14.67 -12.54
C ALA A 155 21.43 -13.19 -12.81
N ILE A 156 21.85 -12.48 -11.77
CA ILE A 156 22.32 -11.10 -11.88
C ILE A 156 23.81 -11.08 -11.57
N GLU A 157 24.60 -10.63 -12.54
CA GLU A 157 26.02 -10.32 -12.36
C GLU A 157 26.22 -8.81 -12.41
N PHE A 158 26.93 -8.28 -11.43
CA PHE A 158 27.08 -6.84 -11.28
C PHE A 158 28.51 -6.45 -10.93
N ALA A 159 29.20 -5.79 -11.85
CA ALA A 159 30.54 -5.25 -11.68
C ALA A 159 30.55 -3.74 -11.95
N ILE A 160 31.40 -2.99 -11.24
CA ILE A 160 31.48 -1.53 -11.33
C ILE A 160 32.94 -1.08 -11.43
N ASP A 161 33.19 -0.08 -12.29
CA ASP A 161 34.50 0.54 -12.52
C ASP A 161 34.66 1.94 -11.88
N GLN A 162 33.66 2.40 -11.14
CA GLN A 162 33.59 3.72 -10.52
C GLN A 162 33.18 3.63 -9.04
N PRO A 163 33.88 4.33 -8.13
CA PRO A 163 33.53 4.31 -6.72
C PRO A 163 32.23 5.09 -6.46
N GLY A 164 31.43 4.63 -5.50
CA GLY A 164 30.19 5.28 -5.09
C GLY A 164 29.09 4.31 -4.66
N THR A 165 27.88 4.83 -4.49
CA THR A 165 26.69 4.03 -4.12
C THR A 165 25.76 3.89 -5.32
N PHE A 166 25.42 2.65 -5.65
CA PHE A 166 24.58 2.30 -6.77
C PHE A 166 23.28 1.70 -6.25
N ARG A 167 22.15 2.21 -6.72
CA ARG A 167 20.83 1.65 -6.44
C ARG A 167 20.49 0.65 -7.52
N VAL A 168 20.32 -0.61 -7.15
CA VAL A 168 19.83 -1.65 -8.05
C VAL A 168 18.34 -1.81 -7.82
N THR A 169 17.53 -1.72 -8.89
CA THR A 169 16.09 -1.98 -8.85
C THR A 169 15.74 -3.11 -9.80
N ILE A 170 14.98 -4.08 -9.31
CA ILE A 170 14.55 -5.26 -10.05
C ILE A 170 13.05 -5.18 -10.26
N VAL A 171 12.63 -5.23 -11.52
CA VAL A 171 11.24 -5.16 -11.94
C VAL A 171 10.86 -6.49 -12.58
N ALA A 172 10.18 -7.34 -11.82
CA ALA A 172 9.56 -8.55 -12.34
C ALA A 172 8.21 -8.23 -13.00
N GLY A 173 7.72 -9.15 -13.84
CA GLY A 173 6.37 -9.07 -14.38
C GLY A 173 5.30 -9.05 -13.28
N HIS A 174 4.09 -8.62 -13.62
CA HIS A 174 2.93 -8.74 -12.73
C HIS A 174 2.78 -10.19 -12.22
N PRO A 175 2.47 -10.44 -10.93
CA PRO A 175 2.00 -9.50 -9.91
C PRO A 175 3.06 -8.99 -8.92
N TYR A 176 4.36 -9.18 -9.17
CA TYR A 176 5.38 -8.93 -8.16
C TYR A 176 5.59 -7.44 -7.82
N GLN A 177 6.03 -7.17 -6.59
CA GLN A 177 6.53 -5.86 -6.18
C GLN A 177 7.88 -5.54 -6.84
N VAL A 178 8.29 -4.27 -6.84
CA VAL A 178 9.64 -3.88 -7.28
C VAL A 178 10.62 -4.11 -6.14
N GLY A 179 11.63 -4.94 -6.38
CA GLY A 179 12.75 -5.14 -5.45
C GLY A 179 13.80 -4.06 -5.62
N ALA A 180 14.45 -3.63 -4.53
CA ALA A 180 15.52 -2.65 -4.63
C ALA A 180 16.51 -2.70 -3.47
N PHE A 181 17.80 -2.54 -3.76
CA PHE A 181 18.89 -2.55 -2.77
C PHE A 181 20.04 -1.65 -3.22
N ASP A 182 20.93 -1.33 -2.28
CA ASP A 182 22.10 -0.48 -2.52
C ASP A 182 23.38 -1.32 -2.52
N VAL A 183 24.28 -1.02 -3.45
CA VAL A 183 25.63 -1.59 -3.54
C VAL A 183 26.65 -0.47 -3.41
N VAL A 184 27.68 -0.69 -2.60
CA VAL A 184 28.78 0.27 -2.41
C VAL A 184 30.00 -0.24 -3.16
N ALA A 185 30.56 0.60 -4.04
CA ALA A 185 31.82 0.36 -4.73
C ALA A 185 32.93 1.26 -4.15
N GLN A 186 34.08 0.68 -3.84
CA GLN A 186 35.24 1.35 -3.20
C GLN A 186 36.50 1.30 -4.05
#